data_AF-A0AAD6ZT44-F1
#
_entry.id   AF-A0AAD6ZT44-F1
#
_cell.length_a   1.000
_cell.length_b   1.000
_cell.length_c   1.000
_cell.angle_alpha   90.00
_cell.angle_beta   90.00
_cell.angle_gamma   90.00
#
_symmetry.space_group_name_H-M   'P 1'
#
loop_
_entity.id
_entity.type
_entity.pdbx_description
1 polymer ?
#
loop_
_entity_poly.entity_id
_entity_poly.type
_entity_poly.pdbx_seq_one_letter_code
_entity_poly.pdbx_strand_id
1 'polypeptide(L)'
;MLQAAKNYHLKFTALSISRDIQLQMPIWNHIALIGPNFEKIRRKDAVKCLLQNHQVRNIADTVKIAGRRTTLSRHPHLVNPSGIGRRNCGCPQCKRDRVEYGCQNPEECIEAAKVLLECIQPKWNPMIENRDLCDELALSEQEKSRNDNDHEGQDTELTFDPNFRLTDLSHGFRIFASEDHTTQL
;
A
#
# COMPACT_ATOMS: atom_id res chain seq x y z
N MET A 1 -8.96 2.78 11.76
CA MET A 1 -8.59 1.37 12.00
C MET A 1 -7.11 1.21 12.34
N LEU A 2 -6.14 1.44 11.42
CA LEU A 2 -4.71 1.24 11.70
C LEU A 2 -4.14 2.12 12.84
N GLN A 3 -4.61 3.37 12.96
CA GLN A 3 -4.24 4.21 14.12
C GLN A 3 -4.77 3.63 15.44
N ALA A 4 -6.00 3.13 15.45
CA ALA A 4 -6.58 2.47 16.62
C ALA A 4 -5.82 1.18 16.94
N ALA A 5 -5.47 0.39 15.92
CA ALA A 5 -4.64 -0.80 16.08
C ALA A 5 -3.29 -0.49 16.76
N LYS A 6 -2.63 0.59 16.35
CA LYS A 6 -1.42 1.07 17.02
C LYS A 6 -1.68 1.42 18.49
N ASN A 7 -2.78 2.12 18.78
CA ASN A 7 -3.13 2.55 20.14
C ASN A 7 -3.48 1.37 21.07
N TYR A 8 -4.11 0.32 20.55
CA TYR A 8 -4.51 -0.88 21.29
C TYR A 8 -3.52 -2.05 21.13
N HIS A 9 -2.32 -1.79 20.61
CA HIS A 9 -1.28 -2.80 20.38
C HIS A 9 -1.75 -4.02 19.56
N LEU A 10 -2.75 -3.83 18.68
CA LEU A 10 -3.21 -4.87 17.76
C LEU A 10 -2.10 -5.14 16.74
N LYS A 11 -1.83 -6.42 16.47
CA LYS A 11 -0.95 -6.80 15.36
C LYS A 11 -1.79 -7.01 14.12
N PHE A 12 -1.39 -6.37 13.02
CA PHE A 12 -1.95 -6.68 11.71
C PHE A 12 -1.11 -7.79 11.09
N THR A 13 -1.72 -8.96 10.88
CA THR A 13 -1.07 -10.15 10.34
C THR A 13 -1.89 -10.67 9.16
N ALA A 14 -1.22 -10.89 8.04
CA ALA A 14 -1.81 -11.53 6.88
C ALA A 14 -0.80 -12.53 6.31
N LEU A 15 -1.26 -13.74 5.97
CA LEU A 15 -0.44 -14.75 5.30
C LEU A 15 -0.10 -14.26 3.89
N SER A 16 -1.12 -14.02 3.08
CA SER A 16 -1.06 -13.36 1.77
C SER A 16 -2.04 -12.20 1.71
N ILE A 17 -1.70 -11.17 0.94
CA ILE A 17 -2.47 -9.91 0.85
C ILE A 17 -2.76 -9.64 -0.62
N SER A 18 -4.03 -9.36 -0.94
CA SER A 18 -4.40 -8.98 -2.30
C SER A 18 -3.84 -7.60 -2.66
N ARG A 19 -3.59 -7.39 -3.95
CA ARG A 19 -3.13 -6.09 -4.47
C ARG A 19 -4.10 -4.96 -4.14
N ASP A 20 -5.40 -5.24 -4.16
CA ASP A 20 -6.44 -4.25 -3.86
C ASP A 20 -6.35 -3.78 -2.41
N ILE A 21 -6.05 -4.70 -1.49
CA ILE A 21 -5.87 -4.36 -0.08
C ILE A 21 -4.57 -3.57 0.13
N GLN A 22 -3.47 -3.97 -0.51
CA GLN A 22 -2.23 -3.19 -0.48
C GLN A 22 -2.49 -1.75 -0.97
N LEU A 23 -3.20 -1.56 -2.07
CA LEU A 23 -3.53 -0.25 -2.64
C LEU A 23 -4.37 0.64 -1.70
N GLN A 24 -5.23 0.04 -0.87
CA GLN A 24 -6.07 0.75 0.10
C GLN A 24 -5.33 1.15 1.39
N MET A 25 -4.14 0.59 1.64
CA MET A 25 -3.39 0.89 2.86
C MET A 25 -2.98 2.37 2.93
N PRO A 26 -3.07 3.02 4.10
CA PRO A 26 -2.67 4.41 4.27
C PRO A 26 -1.15 4.54 4.22
N ILE A 27 -0.62 5.42 3.38
CA ILE A 27 0.83 5.55 3.18
C ILE A 27 1.54 6.18 4.39
N TRP A 28 0.90 7.13 5.07
CA TRP A 28 1.55 7.93 6.13
C TRP A 28 1.72 7.19 7.46
N ASN A 29 0.84 6.23 7.72
CA ASN A 29 0.83 5.40 8.93
C ASN A 29 0.98 3.92 8.54
N HIS A 30 1.69 3.66 7.44
CA HIS A 30 1.82 2.33 6.90
C HIS A 30 2.66 1.44 7.82
N ILE A 31 2.16 0.23 8.11
CA ILE A 31 2.73 -0.68 9.12
C ILE A 31 4.10 -1.27 8.72
N ALA A 32 4.40 -1.28 7.42
CA ALA A 32 5.60 -1.92 6.88
C ALA A 32 6.55 -0.92 6.19
N LEU A 33 6.67 0.29 6.75
CA LEU A 33 7.66 1.28 6.28
C LEU A 33 9.04 1.00 6.86
N ILE A 34 10.06 1.12 6.01
CA ILE A 34 11.46 0.98 6.38
C ILE A 34 12.02 2.35 6.78
N GLY A 35 12.32 2.52 8.07
CA GLY A 35 12.52 3.80 8.74
C GLY A 35 13.57 4.79 8.18
N PRO A 36 14.81 4.41 7.83
CA PRO A 36 15.87 5.39 7.58
C PRO A 36 15.65 6.25 6.32
N ASN A 37 15.04 5.71 5.26
CA ASN A 37 14.76 6.47 4.05
C ASN A 37 13.44 7.25 4.17
N PHE A 38 12.44 6.66 4.84
CA PHE A 38 11.16 7.31 5.10
C PHE A 38 11.32 8.57 5.95
N GLU A 39 12.08 8.51 7.05
CA GLU A 39 12.28 9.68 7.94
C GLU A 39 13.02 10.83 7.25
N LYS A 40 13.96 10.51 6.35
CA LYS A 40 14.65 11.53 5.55
C LYS A 40 13.69 12.22 4.59
N ILE A 41 12.86 11.44 3.88
CA ILE A 41 11.98 12.02 2.86
C ILE A 41 10.80 12.77 3.47
N ARG A 42 10.29 12.31 4.62
CA ARG A 42 9.14 12.90 5.31
C ARG A 42 9.30 14.39 5.61
N ARG A 43 10.54 14.87 5.75
CA ARG A 43 10.86 16.28 6.03
C ARG A 43 10.87 17.18 4.80
N LYS A 44 10.89 16.60 3.59
CA LYS A 44 10.93 17.38 2.34
C LYS A 44 9.60 18.09 2.10
N ASP A 45 9.65 19.29 1.54
CA ASP A 45 8.44 20.05 1.21
C ASP A 45 7.57 19.36 0.16
N ALA A 46 8.18 18.56 -0.71
CA ALA A 46 7.46 17.67 -1.62
C ALA A 46 6.49 16.73 -0.89
N VAL A 47 6.87 16.18 0.27
CA VAL A 47 5.99 15.31 1.06
C VAL A 47 4.84 16.10 1.69
N LYS A 48 5.09 17.32 2.16
CA LYS A 48 4.01 18.22 2.62
C LYS A 48 3.05 18.54 1.49
N CYS A 49 3.57 18.81 0.30
CA CYS A 49 2.79 19.05 -0.92
C CYS A 49 1.95 17.81 -1.30
N LEU A 50 2.52 16.60 -1.23
CA LEU A 50 1.78 15.36 -1.45
C LEU A 50 0.59 15.21 -0.49
N LEU A 51 0.80 15.53 0.79
CA LEU A 51 -0.23 15.43 1.82
C LEU A 51 -1.31 16.51 1.68
N GLN A 52 -0.92 17.76 1.47
CA GLN A 52 -1.80 18.93 1.56
C GLN A 52 -2.45 19.30 0.22
N ASN A 53 -1.64 19.36 -0.85
CA ASN A 53 -2.08 19.84 -2.16
C ASN A 53 -2.59 18.69 -3.02
N HIS A 54 -1.83 17.60 -3.11
CA HIS A 54 -2.23 16.41 -3.88
C HIS A 54 -3.17 15.48 -3.10
N GLN A 55 -3.38 15.74 -1.81
CA GLN A 55 -4.27 15.00 -0.92
C GLN A 55 -4.03 13.48 -0.91
N VAL A 56 -2.77 13.04 -1.06
CA VAL A 56 -2.41 11.63 -1.05
C VAL A 56 -2.77 11.01 0.30
N ARG A 57 -3.58 9.93 0.32
CA ARG A 57 -3.97 9.23 1.55
C ARG A 57 -3.48 7.79 1.60
N ASN A 58 -3.55 7.08 0.48
CA ASN A 58 -3.26 5.66 0.39
C ASN A 58 -2.15 5.34 -0.62
N ILE A 59 -1.78 4.06 -0.72
CA ILE A 59 -0.79 3.60 -1.69
C ILE A 59 -1.28 3.84 -3.13
N ALA A 60 -2.57 3.64 -3.43
CA ALA A 60 -3.11 3.88 -4.77
C ALA A 60 -2.89 5.33 -5.24
N ASP A 61 -3.14 6.31 -4.38
CA ASP A 61 -2.86 7.72 -4.66
C ASP A 61 -1.37 7.95 -4.93
N THR A 62 -0.51 7.32 -4.11
CA THR A 62 0.94 7.43 -4.24
C THR A 62 1.43 6.86 -5.57
N VAL A 63 0.93 5.69 -5.98
CA VAL A 63 1.18 5.07 -7.29
C VAL A 63 0.71 5.97 -8.43
N LYS A 64 -0.48 6.56 -8.31
CA LYS A 64 -1.00 7.51 -9.30
C LYS A 64 -0.06 8.69 -9.49
N ILE A 65 0.47 9.29 -8.40
CA ILE A 65 1.44 10.40 -8.50
C ILE A 65 2.75 9.93 -9.13
N ALA A 66 3.32 8.83 -8.64
CA ALA A 66 4.60 8.29 -9.12
C ALA A 66 4.60 8.00 -10.63
N GLY A 67 3.44 7.62 -11.19
CA GLY A 67 3.23 7.32 -12.61
C GLY A 67 2.94 8.52 -13.52
N ARG A 68 2.92 9.77 -13.03
CA ARG A 68 2.45 10.94 -13.83
C ARG A 68 3.35 11.39 -14.97
N ARG A 69 4.52 10.77 -15.16
CA ARG A 69 5.42 11.09 -16.28
C ARG A 69 4.77 10.73 -17.62
N THR A 70 4.20 11.73 -18.28
CA THR A 70 3.49 11.56 -19.56
C THR A 70 4.49 11.43 -20.71
N THR A 71 4.57 10.30 -21.39
CA THR A 71 5.49 10.09 -22.53
C THR A 71 4.81 10.30 -23.89
N LEU A 72 3.54 9.93 -24.02
CA LEU A 72 2.76 10.01 -25.26
C LEU A 72 1.93 11.29 -25.32
N SER A 73 2.59 12.45 -25.47
CA SER A 73 1.94 13.77 -25.51
C SER A 73 2.70 14.73 -26.42
N ARG A 74 2.02 15.74 -26.97
CA ARG A 74 2.67 16.87 -27.68
C ARG A 74 3.70 17.59 -26.81
N HIS A 75 3.49 17.56 -25.50
CA HIS A 75 4.46 18.00 -24.50
C HIS A 75 4.77 16.82 -23.58
N PRO A 76 5.75 15.98 -23.94
CA PRO A 76 6.16 14.87 -23.10
C PRO A 76 6.86 15.39 -21.83
N HIS A 77 6.83 14.58 -20.80
CA HIS A 77 7.60 14.82 -19.59
C HIS A 77 9.07 14.54 -19.90
N LEU A 78 9.89 15.59 -19.89
CA LEU A 78 11.32 15.50 -20.19
C LEU A 78 12.14 15.51 -18.91
N VAL A 79 13.08 14.57 -18.84
CA VAL A 79 14.11 14.49 -17.80
C VAL A 79 15.49 14.73 -18.43
N ASN A 80 16.44 15.21 -17.63
CA ASN A 80 17.83 15.32 -18.07
C ASN A 80 18.52 13.93 -18.09
N PRO A 81 19.78 13.82 -18.57
CA PRO A 81 20.51 12.54 -18.58
C PRO A 81 20.68 11.89 -17.21
N SER A 82 20.63 12.69 -16.13
CA SER A 82 20.66 12.20 -14.74
C SER A 82 19.29 11.75 -14.22
N GLY A 83 18.25 11.73 -15.07
CA GLY A 83 16.90 11.30 -14.72
C GLY A 83 16.04 12.34 -13.98
N ILE A 84 16.52 13.57 -13.86
CA ILE A 84 15.89 14.67 -13.11
C ILE A 84 15.02 15.52 -14.05
N GLY A 85 13.73 15.63 -13.74
CA GLY A 85 12.79 16.52 -14.44
C GLY A 85 12.91 17.99 -14.05
N ARG A 86 12.32 18.87 -14.87
CA ARG A 86 12.30 20.32 -14.60
C ARG A 86 11.12 20.70 -13.70
N ARG A 87 11.34 21.64 -12.77
CA ARG A 87 10.29 22.21 -11.91
C ARG A 87 9.08 22.75 -12.68
N ASN A 88 9.33 23.40 -13.82
CA ASN A 88 8.32 24.00 -14.69
C ASN A 88 7.96 23.11 -15.88
N CYS A 89 8.06 21.77 -15.75
CA CYS A 89 7.77 20.83 -16.83
C CYS A 89 6.42 21.14 -17.51
N GLY A 90 6.45 21.25 -18.84
CA GLY A 90 5.30 21.64 -19.66
C GLY A 90 4.31 20.51 -19.98
N CYS A 91 4.54 19.30 -19.46
CA CYS A 91 3.64 18.19 -19.74
C CYS A 91 2.25 18.41 -19.11
N PRO A 92 1.18 17.80 -19.68
CA PRO A 92 -0.19 18.05 -19.23
C PRO A 92 -0.41 17.79 -17.74
N GLN A 93 0.15 16.70 -17.20
CA GLN A 93 0.01 16.34 -15.78
C GLN A 93 0.72 17.35 -14.87
N CYS A 94 1.97 17.72 -15.16
CA CYS A 94 2.69 18.72 -14.36
C CYS A 94 2.04 20.11 -14.46
N LYS A 95 1.51 20.48 -15.63
CA LYS A 95 0.78 21.74 -15.81
C LYS A 95 -0.50 21.74 -14.96
N ARG A 96 -1.28 20.66 -15.02
CA ARG A 96 -2.46 20.46 -14.18
C ARG A 96 -2.10 20.61 -12.71
N ASP A 97 -1.01 19.98 -12.28
CA ASP A 97 -0.61 19.99 -10.89
C ASP A 97 -0.31 21.38 -10.33
N ARG A 98 0.31 22.23 -11.14
CA ARG A 98 0.58 23.61 -10.75
C ARG A 98 -0.70 24.46 -10.73
N VAL A 99 -1.58 24.28 -11.71
CA VAL A 99 -2.77 25.12 -11.89
C VAL A 99 -3.90 24.74 -10.93
N GLU A 100 -4.19 23.44 -10.80
CA GLU A 100 -5.34 22.95 -10.04
C GLU A 100 -5.00 22.69 -8.56
N TYR A 101 -3.79 22.18 -8.26
CA TYR A 101 -3.38 21.84 -6.89
C TYR A 101 -2.40 22.86 -6.28
N GLY A 102 -2.01 23.91 -7.01
CA GLY A 102 -1.04 24.90 -6.52
C GLY A 102 0.37 24.32 -6.28
N CYS A 103 0.68 23.15 -6.84
CA CYS A 103 1.96 22.48 -6.67
C CYS A 103 3.09 23.36 -7.23
N GLN A 104 4.15 23.56 -6.46
CA GLN A 104 5.27 24.41 -6.88
C GLN A 104 6.33 23.66 -7.67
N ASN A 105 6.47 22.36 -7.43
CA ASN A 105 7.42 21.49 -8.12
C ASN A 105 6.84 20.07 -8.29
N PRO A 106 6.10 19.82 -9.39
CA PRO A 106 5.50 18.51 -9.65
C PRO A 106 6.54 17.39 -9.75
N GLU A 107 7.74 17.68 -10.25
CA GLU A 107 8.78 16.66 -10.38
C GLU A 107 9.24 16.12 -9.02
N GLU A 108 9.48 17.02 -8.06
CA GLU A 108 9.84 16.60 -6.70
C GLU A 108 8.73 15.79 -6.04
N CYS A 109 7.46 16.08 -6.34
CA CYS A 109 6.32 15.31 -5.83
C CYS A 109 6.28 13.91 -6.46
N ILE A 110 6.55 13.78 -7.76
CA ILE A 110 6.66 12.49 -8.45
C ILE A 110 7.79 11.65 -7.86
N GLU A 111 8.98 12.23 -7.70
CA GLU A 111 10.12 11.53 -7.12
C GLU A 111 9.91 11.18 -5.65
N ALA A 112 9.29 12.07 -4.88
CA ALA A 112 8.94 11.77 -3.50
C ALA A 112 7.93 10.62 -3.38
N ALA A 113 6.94 10.56 -4.27
CA ALA A 113 5.99 9.45 -4.31
C ALA A 113 6.67 8.11 -4.65
N LYS A 114 7.63 8.09 -5.58
CA LYS A 114 8.41 6.88 -5.88
C LYS A 114 9.21 6.38 -4.69
N VAL A 115 9.96 7.27 -4.04
CA VAL A 115 10.76 6.89 -2.86
C VAL A 115 9.86 6.45 -1.71
N LEU A 116 8.68 7.04 -1.54
CA LEU A 116 7.69 6.56 -0.55
C LEU A 116 7.28 5.11 -0.81
N LEU A 117 7.04 4.73 -2.08
CA LEU A 117 6.72 3.35 -2.46
C LEU A 117 7.91 2.40 -2.23
N GLU A 118 9.14 2.84 -2.53
CA GLU A 118 10.36 2.06 -2.28
C GLU A 118 10.64 1.82 -0.79
N CYS A 119 10.11 2.66 0.09
CA CYS A 119 10.22 2.46 1.54
C CYS A 119 9.28 1.38 2.08
N ILE A 120 8.37 0.83 1.27
CA ILE A 120 7.42 -0.21 1.69
C ILE A 120 8.08 -1.58 1.52
N GLN A 121 8.05 -2.39 2.57
CA GLN A 121 8.53 -3.77 2.50
C GLN A 121 7.86 -4.55 1.34
N PRO A 122 8.59 -5.43 0.63
CA PRO A 122 8.10 -6.13 -0.56
C PRO A 122 6.72 -6.77 -0.42
N LYS A 123 6.50 -7.52 0.67
CA LYS A 123 5.21 -8.16 1.01
C LYS A 123 4.00 -7.20 0.96
N TRP A 124 4.23 -5.92 1.21
CA TRP A 124 3.17 -4.91 1.31
C TRP A 124 3.15 -3.95 0.12
N ASN A 125 4.07 -4.10 -0.83
CA ASN A 125 4.23 -3.19 -1.94
C ASN A 125 3.50 -3.73 -3.18
N PRO A 126 2.44 -3.05 -3.68
CA PRO A 126 1.66 -3.51 -4.83
C PRO A 126 2.36 -3.37 -6.18
N MET A 127 3.57 -2.80 -6.19
CA MET A 127 4.44 -2.72 -7.36
C MET A 127 5.39 -3.92 -7.47
N ILE A 128 5.44 -4.77 -6.44
CA ILE A 128 6.27 -5.97 -6.40
C ILE A 128 5.35 -7.18 -6.48
N GLU A 129 5.67 -8.12 -7.37
CA GLU A 129 4.96 -9.37 -7.47
C GLU A 129 5.34 -10.27 -6.27
N ASN A 130 4.40 -10.46 -5.34
CA ASN A 130 4.61 -11.34 -4.21
C ASN A 130 4.39 -12.80 -4.62
N ARG A 131 5.38 -13.64 -4.36
CA ARG A 131 5.31 -15.10 -4.51
C ARG A 131 4.83 -15.79 -3.22
N ASP A 132 4.06 -15.09 -2.39
CA ASP A 132 3.55 -15.61 -1.11
C ASP A 132 2.51 -16.74 -1.30
N LEU A 133 2.20 -17.09 -2.55
CA LEU A 133 1.23 -18.11 -2.91
C LEU A 133 1.97 -19.37 -3.34
N CYS A 134 1.49 -20.51 -2.85
CA CYS A 134 1.98 -21.82 -3.20
C CYS A 134 0.96 -22.48 -4.11
N ASP A 135 1.06 -22.24 -5.43
CA ASP A 135 0.13 -22.79 -6.41
C ASP A 135 0.12 -24.33 -6.40
N GLU A 136 1.24 -24.96 -6.02
CA GLU A 136 1.39 -26.41 -5.88
C GLU A 136 0.53 -27.01 -4.75
N LEU A 137 0.15 -26.19 -3.76
CA LEU A 137 -0.67 -26.60 -2.62
C LEU A 137 -2.05 -25.94 -2.64
N ALA A 138 -2.43 -25.29 -3.75
CA ALA A 138 -3.74 -24.67 -3.90
C ALA A 138 -4.83 -25.75 -3.87
N LEU A 139 -5.94 -25.46 -3.19
CA LEU A 139 -7.13 -26.30 -3.31
C LEU A 139 -7.64 -26.30 -4.75
N SER A 140 -8.05 -27.47 -5.21
CA SER A 140 -8.84 -27.62 -6.44
C SER A 140 -10.21 -26.96 -6.29
N GLU A 141 -10.85 -26.61 -7.40
CA GLU A 141 -12.20 -26.03 -7.39
C GLU A 141 -13.24 -26.94 -6.72
N GLN A 142 -13.04 -28.26 -6.77
CA GLN A 142 -13.89 -29.22 -6.07
C GLN A 142 -13.72 -29.14 -4.55
N GLU A 143 -12.49 -29.00 -4.06
CA GLU A 143 -12.20 -28.84 -2.63
C GLU A 143 -12.72 -27.51 -2.09
N LYS A 144 -12.57 -26.41 -2.85
CA LYS A 144 -13.16 -25.11 -2.49
C LYS A 144 -14.67 -25.19 -2.39
N SER A 145 -15.31 -25.81 -3.37
CA SER A 145 -16.76 -26.00 -3.38
C SER A 145 -17.23 -26.84 -2.19
N ARG A 146 -16.47 -27.85 -1.76
CA ARG A 146 -16.80 -28.62 -0.54
C ARG A 146 -16.71 -27.73 0.70
N ASN A 147 -15.65 -26.94 0.84
CA ASN A 147 -15.49 -26.02 1.96
C ASN A 147 -16.61 -24.96 2.00
N ASP A 148 -17.04 -24.41 0.86
CA ASP A 148 -18.08 -23.37 0.79
C ASP A 148 -19.49 -23.88 1.14
N ASN A 149 -19.75 -25.17 0.89
CA ASN A 149 -21.05 -25.80 1.20
C ASN A 149 -21.14 -26.31 2.64
N ASP A 150 -20.07 -26.16 3.41
CA ASP A 150 -20.03 -26.60 4.80
C ASP A 150 -20.67 -25.53 5.70
N HIS A 151 -21.78 -25.89 6.36
CA HIS A 151 -22.55 -24.97 7.19
C HIS A 151 -22.16 -25.12 8.67
N GLU A 152 -22.07 -23.98 9.37
CA GLU A 152 -21.82 -23.92 10.82
C GLU A 152 -22.76 -24.89 11.57
N GLY A 153 -22.21 -25.99 12.09
CA GLY A 153 -22.95 -26.95 12.93
C GLY A 153 -22.74 -28.43 12.62
N GLN A 154 -22.06 -28.78 11.52
CA GLN A 154 -21.57 -30.15 11.29
C GLN A 154 -20.07 -30.22 11.58
N ASP A 155 -19.65 -31.28 12.27
CA ASP A 155 -18.25 -31.57 12.60
C ASP A 155 -17.59 -32.21 11.38
N THR A 156 -17.44 -31.40 10.33
CA THR A 156 -17.01 -31.80 8.99
C THR A 156 -15.55 -31.42 8.74
N GLU A 157 -14.87 -32.26 7.98
CA GLU A 157 -13.44 -32.11 7.70
C GLU A 157 -13.22 -31.01 6.65
N LEU A 158 -12.62 -29.89 7.09
CA LEU A 158 -12.23 -28.78 6.21
C LEU A 158 -10.77 -28.90 5.80
N THR A 159 -10.51 -28.91 4.49
CA THR A 159 -9.13 -28.84 3.99
C THR A 159 -8.65 -27.40 3.99
N PHE A 160 -7.50 -27.14 4.61
CA PHE A 160 -6.90 -25.81 4.66
C PHE A 160 -6.36 -25.40 3.27
N ASP A 161 -6.75 -24.21 2.80
CA ASP A 161 -6.17 -23.58 1.60
C ASP A 161 -4.99 -22.64 1.99
N PRO A 162 -3.74 -22.99 1.66
CA PRO A 162 -2.59 -22.13 1.93
C PRO A 162 -2.60 -20.84 1.09
N ASN A 163 -3.41 -20.75 0.03
CA ASN A 163 -3.54 -19.58 -0.82
C ASN A 163 -4.67 -18.63 -0.39
N PHE A 164 -5.11 -18.73 0.86
CA PHE A 164 -5.99 -17.75 1.46
C PHE A 164 -5.41 -16.33 1.35
N ARG A 165 -6.17 -15.42 0.73
CA ARG A 165 -5.82 -14.01 0.61
C ARG A 165 -6.74 -13.18 1.49
N LEU A 166 -6.15 -12.24 2.21
CA LEU A 166 -6.94 -11.23 2.91
C LEU A 166 -7.61 -10.30 1.87
N THR A 167 -8.95 -10.31 1.84
CA THR A 167 -9.79 -9.46 0.95
C THR A 167 -10.45 -8.28 1.67
N ASP A 168 -10.52 -8.32 3.00
CA ASP A 168 -10.95 -7.21 3.85
C ASP A 168 -9.87 -6.90 4.90
N LEU A 169 -9.53 -5.61 5.02
CA LEU A 169 -8.60 -5.10 6.03
C LEU A 169 -9.05 -5.43 7.46
N SER A 170 -10.36 -5.45 7.73
CA SER A 170 -10.87 -5.72 9.08
C SER A 170 -10.43 -7.10 9.60
N HIS A 171 -10.35 -8.09 8.71
CA HIS A 171 -10.00 -9.47 9.02
C HIS A 171 -8.50 -9.68 9.30
N GLY A 172 -7.65 -8.67 9.12
CA GLY A 172 -6.20 -8.79 9.32
C GLY A 172 -5.73 -8.46 10.74
N PHE A 173 -6.58 -7.90 11.60
CA PHE A 173 -6.21 -7.54 12.96
C PHE A 173 -6.31 -8.73 13.90
N ARG A 174 -5.28 -8.95 14.72
CA ARG A 174 -5.21 -9.99 15.75
C ARG A 174 -4.80 -9.38 17.08
N ILE A 175 -5.44 -9.85 18.15
CA ILE A 175 -5.03 -9.61 19.54
C ILE A 175 -4.41 -10.92 20.03
N PHE A 176 -3.19 -10.85 20.52
CA PHE A 176 -2.58 -11.95 21.25
C PHE A 176 -2.54 -11.53 22.72
N ALA A 177 -3.47 -12.05 23.52
CA ALA A 177 -3.42 -11.89 24.96
C ALA A 177 -2.44 -12.92 25.52
N SER A 178 -1.37 -12.47 26.16
CA SER A 178 -0.61 -13.30 27.09
C SER A 178 -1.37 -13.34 28.42
N GLU A 179 -1.39 -14.49 29.09
CA GLU A 179 -2.16 -14.73 30.33
C GLU A 179 -1.80 -13.80 31.51
N ASP A 180 -0.76 -12.98 31.39
CA ASP A 180 -0.23 -12.12 32.45
C ASP A 180 -1.14 -10.92 32.83
N HIS A 181 -2.25 -10.69 32.13
CA HIS A 181 -3.13 -9.53 32.37
C HIS A 181 -4.61 -9.87 32.66
N THR A 182 -4.97 -11.14 32.79
CA THR A 182 -6.33 -11.53 33.22
C THR A 182 -6.56 -11.48 34.73
N THR A 183 -5.60 -10.94 35.50
CA THR A 183 -5.71 -10.78 36.95
C THR A 183 -5.66 -9.31 37.34
N GLN A 184 -6.73 -8.57 37.05
CA GLN A 184 -7.23 -7.55 37.97
C GLN A 184 -8.64 -7.11 37.54
N LEU A 185 -9.55 -7.24 38.50
CA LEU A 185 -10.97 -6.90 38.51
C LEU A 185 -11.28 -5.49 37.99
#